data_AF-A0A833YUW0-F1
#
_entry.id   AF-A0A833YUW0-F1
#
_cell.length_a   1.000
_cell.length_b   1.000
_cell.length_c   1.000
_cell.angle_alpha   90.00
_cell.angle_beta   90.00
_cell.angle_gamma   90.00
#
_symmetry.space_group_name_H-M   'P 1'
#
loop_
_entity.id
_entity.type
_entity.pdbx_description
1 polymer ?
#
loop_
_entity_poly.entity_id
_entity_poly.type
_entity_poly.pdbx_seq_one_letter_code
_entity_poly.pdbx_strand_id
1 'polypeptide(L)'
;MELELYGADEKFCCKLDQEDALLGSYPVDNGCRIHVIDHSGARLGEYEDVSKVEKYRISQEAYDQRQDSVRSFLKRSKLGRYNEEEQAQREAETTQRLREEQEQASAIPVGSRCEVRVPGQPPRRGTVMYVE
;
A
#
# COMPACT_ATOMS: atom_id res chain seq x y z
N MET A 1 -9.91 -36.70 4.63
CA MET A 1 -9.83 -35.86 5.84
C MET A 1 -9.78 -36.82 7.00
N GLU A 2 -8.72 -36.78 7.80
CA GLU A 2 -8.58 -37.57 9.03
C GLU A 2 -8.67 -36.64 10.24
N LEU A 3 -9.25 -37.14 11.32
CA LEU A 3 -9.43 -36.41 12.57
C LEU A 3 -8.66 -37.11 13.68
N GLU A 4 -7.81 -36.35 14.37
CA GLU A 4 -7.04 -36.82 15.51
C GLU A 4 -7.39 -35.98 16.74
N LEU A 5 -7.48 -36.63 17.89
CA LEU A 5 -7.72 -35.98 19.17
C LEU A 5 -6.40 -35.87 19.93
N TYR A 6 -6.10 -34.66 20.38
CA TYR A 6 -4.96 -34.36 21.25
C TYR A 6 -5.47 -33.88 22.61
N GLY A 7 -4.80 -34.33 23.67
CA GLY A 7 -5.08 -33.92 25.04
C GLY A 7 -4.65 -32.47 25.33
N ALA A 8 -5.00 -31.97 26.51
CA ALA A 8 -4.57 -30.65 26.98
C ALA A 8 -3.04 -30.51 27.12
N ASP A 9 -2.32 -31.63 27.16
CA ASP A 9 -0.85 -31.72 27.18
C ASP A 9 -0.24 -31.87 25.77
N GLU A 10 -1.02 -31.63 24.72
CA GLU A 10 -0.65 -31.80 23.31
C GLU A 10 -0.21 -33.22 22.94
N LYS A 11 -0.54 -34.23 23.76
CA LYS A 11 -0.28 -35.63 23.41
C LYS A 11 -1.42 -36.22 22.59
N PHE A 12 -1.06 -37.05 21.62
CA PHE A 12 -2.02 -37.81 20.84
C PHE A 12 -2.83 -38.76 21.73
N CYS A 13 -4.16 -38.65 21.67
CA CYS A 13 -5.07 -39.50 22.42
C CYS A 13 -5.61 -40.64 21.54
N CYS A 14 -6.30 -40.30 20.46
CA CYS A 14 -6.91 -41.28 19.56
C CYS A 14 -7.25 -40.67 18.20
N LYS A 15 -7.52 -41.53 17.22
CA LYS A 15 -8.17 -41.14 15.97
C LYS A 15 -9.69 -41.10 16.18
N LEU A 16 -10.36 -40.15 15.54
CA LEU A 16 -11.82 -40.05 15.48
C LEU A 16 -12.26 -40.60 14.12
N ASP A 17 -12.24 -41.93 13.97
CA ASP A 17 -12.43 -42.64 12.70
C ASP A 17 -13.84 -43.26 12.53
N GLN A 18 -14.68 -43.24 13.58
CA GLN A 18 -16.06 -43.71 13.49
C GLN A 18 -17.02 -42.56 13.17
N GLU A 19 -17.63 -42.60 11.97
CA GLU A 19 -18.54 -41.56 11.46
C GLU A 19 -19.85 -41.45 12.25
N ASP A 20 -20.37 -42.56 12.78
CA ASP A 20 -21.65 -42.62 13.49
C ASP A 20 -21.53 -42.43 15.01
N ALA A 21 -20.31 -42.34 15.54
CA ALA A 21 -20.06 -42.22 16.97
C ALA A 21 -20.23 -40.77 17.45
N LEU A 22 -20.96 -40.58 18.56
CA LEU A 22 -21.07 -39.27 19.20
C LEU A 22 -19.73 -38.86 19.81
N LEU A 23 -19.40 -37.57 19.78
CA LEU A 23 -18.15 -37.05 20.33
C LEU A 23 -17.94 -37.44 21.81
N GLY A 24 -19.02 -37.48 22.60
CA GLY A 24 -18.97 -37.88 24.01
C GLY A 24 -18.66 -39.36 24.27
N SER A 25 -18.56 -40.19 23.22
CA SER A 25 -18.08 -41.58 23.35
C SER A 25 -16.55 -41.69 23.37
N TYR A 26 -15.85 -40.62 22.98
CA TYR A 26 -14.39 -40.51 23.04
C TYR A 26 -13.94 -39.90 24.36
N PRO A 27 -12.69 -40.12 24.80
CA PRO A 27 -12.12 -39.52 25.99
C PRO A 27 -11.78 -38.03 25.75
N VAL A 28 -12.81 -37.22 25.48
CA VAL A 28 -12.72 -35.76 25.32
C VAL A 28 -12.97 -35.07 26.65
N ASP A 29 -12.02 -34.22 27.03
CA ASP A 29 -12.11 -33.34 28.20
C ASP A 29 -11.90 -31.87 27.79
N ASN A 30 -12.15 -30.96 28.73
CA ASN A 30 -11.86 -29.54 28.53
C ASN A 30 -10.36 -29.33 28.26
N GLY A 31 -10.04 -28.65 27.17
CA GLY A 31 -8.67 -28.41 26.74
C GLY A 31 -8.15 -29.40 25.70
N CYS A 32 -8.93 -30.42 25.32
CA CYS A 32 -8.61 -31.26 24.17
C CYS A 32 -8.71 -30.46 22.86
N ARG A 33 -7.82 -30.79 21.91
CA ARG A 33 -7.77 -30.20 20.57
C ARG A 33 -8.06 -31.27 19.53
N ILE A 34 -8.97 -30.97 18.60
CA ILE A 34 -9.17 -31.77 17.40
C ILE A 34 -8.21 -31.26 16.31
N HIS A 35 -7.35 -32.13 15.83
CA HIS A 35 -6.45 -31.88 14.72
C HIS A 35 -7.05 -32.47 13.44
N VAL A 36 -7.20 -31.62 12.43
CA VAL A 36 -7.77 -31.99 11.14
C VAL A 36 -6.64 -32.14 10.13
N ILE A 37 -6.49 -33.34 9.57
CA ILE A 37 -5.55 -33.63 8.51
C ILE A 37 -6.32 -33.72 7.20
N ASP A 38 -6.17 -32.70 6.35
CA ASP A 38 -6.77 -32.72 5.02
C ASP A 38 -5.82 -33.38 4.01
N HIS A 39 -6.36 -34.33 3.22
CA HIS A 39 -5.65 -35.03 2.15
C HIS A 39 -6.13 -34.59 0.76
N SER A 40 -7.02 -33.60 0.67
CA SER A 40 -7.54 -33.07 -0.60
C SER A 40 -6.46 -32.47 -1.52
N GLY A 41 -5.27 -32.21 -0.97
CA GLY A 41 -4.17 -31.56 -1.69
C GLY A 41 -4.33 -30.04 -1.82
N ALA A 42 -5.46 -29.47 -1.37
CA ALA A 42 -5.68 -28.04 -1.33
C ALA A 42 -4.70 -27.39 -0.34
N ARG A 43 -3.82 -26.53 -0.85
CA ARG A 43 -2.90 -25.78 0.01
C ARG A 43 -3.60 -24.51 0.47
N LEU A 44 -3.66 -24.28 1.79
CA LEU A 44 -4.07 -22.99 2.35
C LEU A 44 -3.25 -21.87 1.68
N GLY A 45 -3.93 -20.90 1.07
CA GLY A 45 -3.31 -19.76 0.40
C GLY A 45 -2.94 -19.97 -1.08
N GLU A 46 -3.30 -21.10 -1.71
CA GLU A 46 -2.99 -21.35 -3.13
C GLU A 46 -3.54 -20.27 -4.07
N TYR A 47 -4.72 -19.73 -3.76
CA TYR A 47 -5.37 -18.66 -4.51
C TYR A 47 -5.08 -17.24 -3.99
N GLU A 48 -4.33 -17.13 -2.88
CA GLU A 48 -3.90 -15.83 -2.34
C GLU A 48 -2.63 -15.31 -3.04
N ASP A 49 -1.84 -16.24 -3.60
CA ASP A 49 -0.59 -15.92 -4.27
C ASP A 49 -0.80 -15.42 -5.72
N VAL A 50 -1.15 -14.14 -5.82
CA VAL A 50 -1.32 -13.41 -7.09
C VAL A 50 -0.03 -13.24 -7.90
N SER A 51 1.13 -13.68 -7.39
CA SER A 51 2.41 -13.63 -8.12
C SER A 51 2.50 -14.67 -9.24
N LYS A 52 1.76 -15.78 -9.11
CA LYS A 52 1.72 -16.88 -10.08
C LYS A 52 0.78 -16.62 -11.25
N VAL A 53 -0.01 -15.56 -11.18
CA VAL A 53 -0.94 -15.17 -12.24
C VAL A 53 -0.21 -14.30 -13.25
N GLU A 54 -0.05 -14.82 -14.47
CA GLU A 54 0.52 -14.04 -15.57
C GLU A 54 -0.42 -12.89 -15.94
N LYS A 55 -0.01 -11.65 -15.60
CA LYS A 55 -0.78 -10.45 -15.92
C LYS A 55 -0.41 -10.00 -17.32
N TYR A 56 -1.39 -9.99 -18.22
CA TYR A 56 -1.22 -9.38 -19.54
C TYR A 56 -0.82 -7.91 -19.39
N ARG A 57 0.32 -7.54 -19.97
CA ARG A 57 0.78 -6.16 -20.10
C ARG A 57 0.87 -5.82 -21.58
N ILE A 58 0.09 -4.83 -21.99
CA ILE A 58 0.22 -4.25 -23.32
C ILE A 58 1.46 -3.37 -23.40
N SER A 59 2.17 -3.40 -24.52
CA SER A 59 3.31 -2.50 -24.76
C SER A 59 2.83 -1.04 -24.89
N GLN A 60 3.72 -0.07 -24.68
CA GLN A 60 3.34 1.34 -24.79
C GLN A 60 2.91 1.71 -26.21
N GLU A 61 3.61 1.17 -27.21
CA GLU A 61 3.34 1.41 -28.63
C GLU A 61 1.99 0.83 -29.02
N ALA A 62 1.69 -0.40 -28.59
CA ALA A 62 0.40 -1.04 -28.84
C ALA A 62 -0.75 -0.33 -28.12
N TYR A 63 -0.50 0.24 -26.93
CA TYR A 63 -1.49 1.06 -26.22
C TYR A 63 -1.74 2.41 -26.91
N ASP A 64 -0.71 3.05 -27.46
CA ASP A 64 -0.80 4.32 -28.17
C ASP A 64 -1.56 4.21 -29.51
N GLN A 65 -1.54 3.04 -30.15
CA GLN A 65 -2.31 2.79 -31.38
C GLN A 65 -3.82 2.64 -31.12
N ARG A 66 -4.25 2.34 -29.89
CA ARG A 66 -5.67 2.15 -29.56
C ARG A 66 -6.40 3.48 -29.50
N GLN A 67 -7.44 3.63 -30.33
CA GLN A 67 -8.24 4.86 -30.43
C GLN A 67 -9.31 5.01 -29.34
N ASP A 68 -9.59 3.91 -28.63
CA ASP A 68 -10.57 3.73 -27.56
C ASP A 68 -9.93 3.78 -26.16
N SER A 69 -8.69 4.27 -26.05
CA SER A 69 -8.02 4.44 -24.77
C SER A 69 -8.26 5.82 -24.16
N VAL A 70 -8.24 5.90 -22.83
CA VAL A 70 -8.25 7.18 -22.09
C VAL A 70 -7.11 8.08 -22.56
N ARG A 71 -5.94 7.51 -22.84
CA ARG A 71 -4.79 8.25 -23.37
C ARG A 71 -5.10 8.89 -24.72
N SER A 72 -5.72 8.17 -25.65
CA SER A 72 -6.10 8.68 -26.96
C SER A 72 -7.20 9.74 -26.87
N PHE A 73 -8.12 9.61 -25.93
CA PHE A 73 -9.08 10.68 -25.60
C PHE A 73 -8.37 11.94 -25.10
N LEU A 74 -7.49 11.82 -24.10
CA LEU A 74 -6.75 12.96 -23.53
C LEU A 74 -5.86 13.66 -24.56
N LYS A 75 -5.21 12.90 -25.46
CA LYS A 75 -4.42 13.42 -26.60
C LYS A 75 -5.29 14.20 -27.58
N ARG A 76 -6.43 13.63 -28.03
CA ARG A 76 -7.33 14.29 -28.99
C ARG A 76 -7.99 15.54 -28.42
N SER A 77 -8.36 15.50 -27.15
CA SER A 77 -9.01 16.62 -26.47
C SER A 77 -8.03 17.64 -25.89
N LYS A 78 -6.71 17.46 -26.08
CA LYS A 78 -5.65 18.30 -25.52
C LYS A 78 -5.90 18.62 -24.04
N LEU A 79 -6.19 17.60 -23.24
CA LEU A 79 -6.53 17.77 -21.84
C LEU A 79 -5.35 17.44 -20.92
N GLY A 80 -5.14 18.27 -19.90
CA GLY A 80 -4.12 18.07 -18.88
C GLY A 80 -2.71 18.03 -19.47
N ARG A 81 -2.02 16.88 -19.34
CA ARG A 81 -0.62 16.70 -19.80
C ARG A 81 -0.43 16.74 -21.32
N TYR A 82 -1.50 16.87 -22.09
CA TYR A 82 -1.42 16.96 -23.55
C TYR A 82 -1.81 18.36 -24.06
N ASN A 83 -2.02 19.32 -23.15
CA ASN A 83 -2.13 20.72 -23.48
C ASN A 83 -0.76 21.38 -23.33
N GLU A 84 -0.03 21.55 -24.43
CA GLU A 84 1.33 22.12 -24.42
C GLU A 84 1.37 23.52 -23.80
N GLU A 85 0.32 24.33 -24.01
CA GLU A 85 0.23 25.68 -23.44
C GLU A 85 0.04 25.67 -21.92
N GLU A 86 -0.85 24.82 -21.41
CA GLU A 86 -1.10 24.70 -19.97
C GLU A 86 0.10 24.09 -19.24
N GLN A 87 0.80 23.15 -19.88
CA GLN A 87 2.04 22.60 -19.34
C GLN A 87 3.15 23.65 -19.30
N ALA A 88 3.37 24.37 -20.41
CA ALA A 88 4.37 25.44 -20.46
C ALA A 88 4.08 26.55 -19.44
N GLN A 89 2.81 26.91 -19.24
CA GLN A 89 2.41 27.88 -18.22
C GLN A 89 2.68 27.36 -16.80
N ARG A 90 2.33 26.11 -16.48
CA ARG A 90 2.62 25.51 -15.18
C ARG A 90 4.11 25.36 -14.91
N GLU A 91 4.89 24.96 -15.92
CA GLU A 91 6.34 24.87 -15.82
C GLU A 91 6.98 26.25 -15.63
N ALA A 92 6.48 27.27 -16.34
CA ALA A 92 6.91 28.65 -16.16
C ALA A 92 6.56 29.18 -14.75
N GLU A 93 5.34 28.95 -14.27
CA GLU A 93 4.88 29.37 -12.94
C GLU A 93 5.68 28.68 -11.83
N THR A 94 5.89 27.36 -11.93
CA THR A 94 6.70 26.61 -10.97
C THR A 94 8.15 27.07 -10.99
N THR A 95 8.73 27.33 -12.17
CA THR A 95 10.10 27.84 -12.28
C THR A 95 10.22 29.26 -11.72
N GLN A 96 9.23 30.13 -11.96
CA GLN A 96 9.20 31.48 -11.39
C GLN A 96 9.10 31.42 -9.87
N ARG A 97 8.18 30.61 -9.33
CA ARG A 97 8.03 30.44 -7.89
C ARG A 97 9.30 29.92 -7.23
N LEU A 98 9.97 28.92 -7.82
CA LEU A 98 11.23 28.39 -7.31
C LEU A 98 12.34 29.43 -7.33
N ARG A 99 12.39 30.29 -8.36
CA ARG A 99 13.35 31.40 -8.43
C ARG A 99 13.05 32.44 -7.35
N GLU A 100 11.79 32.82 -7.17
CA GLU A 100 11.39 33.77 -6.13
C GLU A 100 11.70 33.23 -4.72
N GLU A 101 11.42 31.94 -4.47
CA GLU A 101 11.76 31.26 -3.21
C GLU A 101 13.30 31.25 -3.00
N GLN A 102 14.09 30.92 -4.02
CA GLN A 102 15.56 30.96 -3.95
C GLN A 102 16.12 32.38 -3.73
N GLU A 103 15.56 33.38 -4.40
CA GLU A 103 15.98 34.78 -4.22
C GLU A 103 15.69 35.26 -2.80
N GLN A 104 14.49 34.98 -2.28
CA GLN A 104 14.12 35.30 -0.89
C GLN A 104 14.99 34.55 0.13
N ALA A 105 15.25 33.26 -0.11
CA ALA A 105 16.13 32.46 0.71
C ALA A 105 17.56 33.03 0.72
N SER A 106 18.12 33.37 -0.45
CA SER A 106 19.46 33.95 -0.58
C SER A 106 19.63 35.30 0.13
N ALA A 107 18.53 36.06 0.29
CA ALA A 107 18.53 37.33 1.02
C ALA A 107 18.56 37.14 2.55
N ILE A 108 18.37 35.92 3.06
CA ILE A 108 18.35 35.62 4.50
C ILE A 108 19.72 35.03 4.91
N PRO A 109 20.53 35.73 5.71
CA PRO A 109 21.79 35.20 6.19
C PRO A 109 21.57 34.18 7.32
N VAL A 110 22.20 33.01 7.22
CA VAL A 110 22.34 32.07 8.33
C VAL A 110 23.04 32.75 9.51
N GLY A 111 22.51 32.58 10.71
CA GLY A 111 22.97 33.24 11.94
C GLY A 111 22.24 34.53 12.29
N SER A 112 21.33 35.02 11.44
CA SER A 112 20.52 36.21 11.73
C SER A 112 19.47 35.93 12.81
N ARG A 113 19.19 36.93 13.67
CA ARG A 113 18.07 36.85 14.62
C ARG A 113 16.75 36.98 13.88
N CYS A 114 15.79 36.11 14.18
CA CYS A 114 14.45 36.13 13.60
C CYS A 114 13.38 36.15 14.70
N GLU A 115 12.19 36.65 14.37
CA GLU A 115 11.00 36.59 15.22
C GLU A 115 9.87 35.93 14.43
N VAL A 116 9.38 34.80 14.93
CA VAL A 116 8.29 34.03 14.30
C VAL A 116 6.97 34.39 14.98
N ARG A 117 6.00 34.80 14.15
CA ARG A 117 4.64 35.13 14.59
C ARG A 117 3.66 34.14 13.98
N VAL A 118 3.02 33.35 14.83
CA VAL A 118 1.97 32.41 14.44
C VAL A 118 0.65 32.91 15.02
N PRO A 119 -0.44 33.01 14.24
CA PRO A 119 -1.75 33.39 14.76
C PRO A 119 -2.14 32.55 15.99
N GLY A 120 -2.54 33.20 17.08
CA GLY A 120 -2.93 32.53 18.33
C GLY A 120 -1.78 32.10 19.25
N GLN A 121 -0.52 32.39 18.91
CA GLN A 121 0.64 32.12 19.79
C GLN A 121 1.48 33.39 20.04
N PRO A 122 2.14 33.50 21.21
CA PRO A 122 3.05 34.61 21.47
C PRO A 122 4.25 34.59 20.52
N PRO A 123 4.82 35.75 20.17
CA PRO A 123 5.97 35.85 19.27
C PRO A 123 7.17 35.11 19.87
N ARG A 124 7.84 34.29 19.06
CA ARG A 124 9.04 33.53 19.46
C ARG A 124 10.27 34.10 18.76
N ARG A 125 11.35 34.33 19.51
CA ARG A 125 12.62 34.81 18.95
C ARG A 125 13.60 33.64 18.79
N GLY A 126 14.31 33.61 17.67
CA GLY A 126 15.27 32.55 17.35
C GLY A 126 16.41 33.06 16.47
N THR A 127 17.20 32.11 15.96
CA THR A 127 18.31 32.36 15.04
C THR A 127 18.15 31.44 13.84
N VAL A 128 18.34 31.95 12.62
CA VAL A 128 18.30 31.15 11.38
C VAL A 128 19.49 30.19 11.36
N MET A 129 19.23 28.88 11.36
CA MET A 129 20.30 27.86 11.32
C MET A 129 20.56 27.31 9.91
N TYR A 130 19.52 27.25 9.08
CA TYR A 130 19.56 26.70 7.74
C TYR A 130 18.65 27.53 6.81
N VAL A 131 18.99 27.53 5.53
CA VAL A 131 18.25 28.15 4.44
C VAL A 131 18.36 27.18 3.26
N GLU A 132 17.22 26.80 2.67
CA GLU A 132 17.14 25.92 1.49
C GLU A 132 16.89 26.71 0.21
#